data_AF-A0A453NYN1-F1
#
_entry.id   AF-A0A453NYN1-F1
#
_cell.length_a   1.000
_cell.length_b   1.000
_cell.length_c   1.000
_cell.angle_alpha   90.00
_cell.angle_beta   90.00
_cell.angle_gamma   90.00
#
_symmetry.space_group_name_H-M   'P 1'
#
loop_
_entity.id
_entity.type
_entity.pdbx_description
1 polymer ?
#
loop_
_entity_poly.entity_id
_entity_poly.type
_entity_poly.pdbx_seq_one_letter_code
_entity_poly.pdbx_strand_id
1 'polypeptide(L)'
;MGDWIIGALINIVGSVAINFGTNLLKLGHDQREKLYSSNNQGDGKFVPKSVMYFQTWRIGILFFAVGNCLNFMSFAYAAQSLLAALGSIQFVSNIAFAYVVLNKTISVKVMVATTFIVFGNVFLVSFGNHQSPVYTPEQLIAKYSNLVFVLYCMSLVFVVALSQYLYRSGETILSDNAKDTSTHWRTLLPFSYAIVSGAIGSCSVLFAKSL
;
A
#
# COMPACT_ATOMS: atom_id res chain seq x y z
N MET A 1 24.69 0.98 -18.61
CA MET A 1 23.99 -0.33 -18.68
C MET A 1 23.63 -0.92 -17.31
N GLY A 2 24.17 -0.44 -16.18
CA GLY A 2 23.89 -1.00 -14.84
C GLY A 2 22.84 -0.26 -14.01
N ASP A 3 22.39 0.92 -14.43
CA ASP A 3 21.56 1.81 -13.59
C ASP A 3 20.20 1.18 -13.25
N TRP A 4 19.61 0.45 -14.18
CA TRP A 4 18.35 -0.27 -13.94
C TRP A 4 18.48 -1.37 -12.87
N ILE A 5 19.66 -2.00 -12.75
CA ILE A 5 19.94 -3.03 -11.74
C ILE A 5 19.99 -2.37 -10.36
N ILE A 6 20.62 -1.20 -10.27
CA ILE A 6 20.66 -0.39 -9.04
C ILE A 6 19.22 -0.03 -8.63
N GLY A 7 18.40 0.45 -9.58
CA GLY A 7 16.98 0.72 -9.35
C GLY A 7 16.21 -0.50 -8.86
N ALA A 8 16.41 -1.66 -9.49
CA ALA A 8 15.77 -2.92 -9.10
C ALA A 8 16.16 -3.36 -7.68
N LEU A 9 17.45 -3.29 -7.33
CA LEU A 9 17.93 -3.65 -5.98
C LEU A 9 17.37 -2.73 -4.91
N ILE A 10 17.39 -1.41 -5.15
CA ILE A 10 16.81 -0.41 -4.24
C ILE A 10 15.32 -0.68 -4.04
N ASN A 11 14.59 -0.99 -5.12
CA ASN A 11 13.16 -1.28 -5.06
C ASN A 11 12.86 -2.54 -4.24
N ILE A 12 13.62 -3.62 -4.44
CA ILE A 12 13.46 -4.87 -3.68
C ILE A 12 13.71 -4.62 -2.19
N VAL A 13 14.82 -3.95 -1.85
CA VAL A 13 15.16 -3.63 -0.45
C VAL A 13 14.08 -2.74 0.16
N GLY A 14 13.65 -1.69 -0.55
CA GLY A 14 12.58 -0.81 -0.11
C GLY A 14 11.26 -1.54 0.11
N SER A 15 10.88 -2.41 -0.81
CA SER A 15 9.67 -3.24 -0.73
C SER A 15 9.68 -4.20 0.46
N VAL A 16 10.81 -4.88 0.72
CA VAL A 16 10.96 -5.74 1.89
C VAL A 16 10.92 -4.92 3.19
N ALA A 17 11.55 -3.74 3.22
CA ALA A 17 11.53 -2.84 4.37
C ALA A 17 10.11 -2.31 4.68
N ILE A 18 9.32 -1.96 3.65
CA ILE A 18 7.91 -1.58 3.81
C ILE A 18 7.12 -2.71 4.49
N ASN A 19 7.30 -3.94 4.03
CA ASN A 19 6.61 -5.09 4.61
C ASN A 19 7.02 -5.40 6.04
N PHE A 20 8.31 -5.31 6.34
CA PHE A 20 8.78 -5.45 7.70
C PHE A 20 8.18 -4.37 8.59
N GLY A 21 8.21 -3.11 8.14
CA GLY A 21 7.62 -1.97 8.84
C GLY A 21 6.13 -2.14 9.10
N THR A 22 5.34 -2.52 8.09
CA THR A 22 3.89 -2.73 8.25
C THR A 22 3.55 -3.91 9.17
N ASN A 23 4.33 -5.00 9.15
CA ASN A 23 4.17 -6.10 10.10
C ASN A 23 4.51 -5.66 11.54
N LEU A 24 5.54 -4.84 11.74
CA LEU A 24 5.86 -4.25 13.05
C LEU A 24 4.78 -3.27 13.54
N LEU A 25 4.24 -2.44 12.66
CA LEU A 25 3.10 -1.56 12.97
C LEU A 25 1.91 -2.40 13.47
N LYS A 26 1.59 -3.48 12.73
CA LYS A 26 0.54 -4.42 13.11
C LYS A 26 0.83 -5.10 14.45
N LEU A 27 2.06 -5.56 14.69
CA LEU A 27 2.45 -6.12 15.97
C LEU A 27 2.30 -5.11 17.12
N GLY A 28 2.61 -3.83 16.90
CA GLY A 28 2.37 -2.77 17.87
C GLY A 28 0.89 -2.57 18.21
N HIS A 29 0.00 -2.71 17.21
CA HIS A 29 -1.46 -2.73 17.44
C HIS A 29 -1.90 -3.98 18.21
N ASP A 30 -1.43 -5.18 17.85
CA ASP A 30 -1.74 -6.43 18.57
C ASP A 30 -1.22 -6.37 20.04
N GLN A 31 -0.05 -5.78 20.29
CA GLN A 31 0.48 -5.54 21.65
C GLN A 31 -0.41 -4.59 22.46
N ARG A 32 -0.88 -3.52 21.82
CA ARG A 32 -1.79 -2.55 22.42
C ARG A 32 -3.12 -3.19 22.79
N GLU A 33 -3.70 -3.99 21.91
CA GLU A 33 -4.96 -4.71 22.15
C GLU A 33 -4.83 -5.69 23.34
N LYS A 34 -3.75 -6.47 23.39
CA LYS A 34 -3.49 -7.38 24.52
C LYS A 34 -3.40 -6.66 25.87
N LEU A 35 -2.78 -5.48 25.93
CA LEU A 35 -2.73 -4.67 27.15
C LEU A 35 -4.12 -4.17 27.56
N TYR A 36 -4.98 -3.80 26.62
CA TYR A 36 -6.39 -3.45 26.92
C TYR A 36 -7.17 -4.63 27.48
N SER A 37 -7.10 -5.80 26.83
CA SER A 37 -7.82 -6.99 27.27
C SER A 37 -7.37 -7.47 28.66
N SER A 38 -6.08 -7.34 28.99
CA SER A 38 -5.54 -7.73 30.29
C SER A 38 -5.92 -6.76 31.42
N ASN A 39 -5.98 -5.45 31.16
CA ASN A 39 -6.26 -4.45 32.21
C ASN A 39 -7.76 -4.20 32.45
N ASN A 40 -8.64 -4.53 31.50
CA ASN A 40 -10.10 -4.46 31.70
C ASN A 40 -10.64 -5.46 32.74
N GLN A 41 -9.79 -6.36 33.29
CA GLN A 41 -10.15 -7.27 34.38
C GLN A 41 -9.88 -6.67 35.78
N GLY A 42 -9.23 -5.51 35.90
CA GLY A 42 -9.01 -4.82 37.18
C GLY A 42 -9.81 -3.51 37.25
N ASP A 43 -10.58 -3.31 38.32
CA ASP A 43 -11.47 -2.16 38.60
C ASP A 43 -10.76 -0.79 38.72
N GLY A 44 -10.12 -0.32 37.65
CA GLY A 44 -9.49 0.99 37.58
C GLY A 44 -9.78 1.69 36.25
N LYS A 45 -10.05 3.01 36.29
CA LYS A 45 -10.16 3.86 35.09
C LYS A 45 -8.87 3.81 34.28
N PHE A 46 -8.79 2.92 33.29
CA PHE A 46 -7.62 2.75 32.45
C PHE A 46 -7.59 3.82 31.35
N VAL A 47 -6.56 4.66 31.33
CA VAL A 47 -6.33 5.62 30.25
C VAL A 47 -5.63 4.90 29.09
N PRO A 48 -6.23 4.86 27.88
CA PRO A 48 -5.65 4.20 26.73
C PRO A 48 -4.28 4.79 26.36
N LYS A 49 -3.20 4.00 26.49
CA LYS A 49 -1.88 4.41 25.96
C LYS A 49 -1.96 4.53 24.44
N SER A 50 -1.41 5.63 23.91
CA SER A 50 -1.27 5.86 22.47
C SER A 50 -0.42 4.75 21.81
N VAL A 51 -0.69 4.44 20.54
CA VAL A 51 0.07 3.43 19.78
C VAL A 51 1.56 3.82 19.66
N MET A 52 1.87 5.12 19.70
CA MET A 52 3.24 5.64 19.71
C MET A 52 4.07 5.21 20.93
N TYR A 53 3.43 4.75 22.01
CA TYR A 53 4.13 4.24 23.19
C TYR A 53 4.93 2.97 22.89
N PHE A 54 4.45 2.14 21.95
CA PHE A 54 5.06 0.85 21.66
C PHE A 54 6.31 1.03 20.77
N GLN A 55 7.45 0.56 21.26
CA GLN A 55 8.71 0.62 20.52
C GLN A 55 8.64 -0.09 19.17
N THR A 56 7.93 -1.22 19.11
CA THR A 56 7.64 -1.96 17.87
C THR A 56 6.99 -1.07 16.81
N TRP A 57 6.01 -0.26 17.21
CA TRP A 57 5.31 0.65 16.30
C TRP A 57 6.22 1.78 15.82
N ARG A 58 7.05 2.34 16.70
CA ARG A 58 8.03 3.40 16.36
C ARG A 58 9.09 2.90 15.38
N ILE A 59 9.59 1.69 15.57
CA ILE A 59 10.53 1.06 14.63
C ILE A 59 9.80 0.75 13.32
N GLY A 60 8.55 0.25 13.41
CA GLY A 60 7.72 -0.04 12.25
C GLY A 60 7.51 1.17 11.34
N ILE A 61 7.17 2.34 11.90
CA ILE A 61 6.97 3.56 11.09
C ILE A 61 8.27 4.03 10.43
N LEU A 62 9.42 3.86 11.09
CA LEU A 62 10.72 4.21 10.51
C LEU A 62 11.05 3.33 9.30
N PHE A 63 10.94 2.01 9.43
CA PHE A 63 11.18 1.09 8.30
C PHE A 63 10.18 1.30 7.17
N PHE A 64 8.92 1.57 7.52
CA PHE A 64 7.89 1.90 6.53
C PHE A 64 8.23 3.18 5.75
N ALA A 65 8.63 4.25 6.44
CA ALA A 65 9.00 5.52 5.80
C ALA A 65 10.25 5.37 4.92
N VAL A 66 11.32 4.78 5.46
CA VAL A 66 12.58 4.54 4.72
C VAL A 66 12.33 3.66 3.50
N GLY A 67 11.55 2.58 3.65
CA GLY A 67 11.22 1.69 2.53
C GLY A 67 10.45 2.38 1.41
N ASN A 68 9.53 3.30 1.74
CA ASN A 68 8.82 4.12 0.75
C ASN A 68 9.75 5.13 0.06
N CYS A 69 10.69 5.75 0.79
CA CYS A 69 11.70 6.63 0.20
C CYS A 69 12.59 5.87 -0.80
N LEU A 70 13.05 4.67 -0.44
CA LEU A 70 13.84 3.81 -1.35
C LEU A 70 13.03 3.44 -2.60
N ASN A 71 11.76 3.04 -2.42
CA ASN A 71 10.86 2.78 -3.56
C ASN A 71 10.71 3.99 -4.47
N PHE A 72 10.53 5.19 -3.91
CA PHE A 72 10.45 6.42 -4.68
C PHE A 72 11.74 6.70 -5.45
N MET A 73 12.90 6.58 -4.81
CA MET A 73 14.21 6.75 -5.46
C MET A 73 14.42 5.75 -6.61
N SER A 74 13.90 4.53 -6.50
CA SER A 74 14.02 3.53 -7.57
C SER A 74 13.40 3.97 -8.90
N PHE A 75 12.37 4.84 -8.87
CA PHE A 75 11.72 5.36 -10.08
C PHE A 75 12.67 6.18 -10.97
N ALA A 76 13.74 6.77 -10.42
CA ALA A 76 14.74 7.49 -11.19
C ALA A 76 15.62 6.56 -12.06
N TYR A 77 15.74 5.29 -11.67
CA TYR A 77 16.73 4.36 -12.24
C TYR A 77 16.15 3.27 -13.13
N ALA A 78 14.89 2.89 -12.94
CA ALA A 78 14.27 1.77 -13.67
C ALA A 78 12.85 2.07 -14.16
N ALA A 79 12.40 1.32 -15.17
CA ALA A 79 11.06 1.42 -15.73
C ALA A 79 9.98 1.16 -14.66
N GLN A 80 8.90 1.95 -14.64
CA GLN A 80 7.83 1.74 -13.66
C GLN A 80 7.15 0.36 -13.81
N SER A 81 7.00 -0.13 -15.04
CA SER A 81 6.47 -1.47 -15.33
C SER A 81 7.32 -2.57 -14.69
N LEU A 82 8.65 -2.46 -14.79
CA LEU A 82 9.59 -3.39 -14.16
C LEU A 82 9.51 -3.31 -12.63
N LEU A 83 9.53 -2.09 -12.08
CA LEU A 83 9.46 -1.87 -10.64
C LEU A 83 8.15 -2.36 -10.02
N ALA A 84 7.02 -2.16 -10.73
CA ALA A 84 5.72 -2.69 -10.32
C ALA A 84 5.73 -4.22 -10.26
N ALA A 85 6.40 -4.88 -11.21
CA ALA A 85 6.57 -6.33 -11.21
C ALA A 85 7.43 -6.81 -10.03
N LEU A 86 8.56 -6.14 -9.77
CA LEU A 86 9.46 -6.45 -8.65
C LEU A 86 8.79 -6.23 -7.29
N GLY A 87 7.82 -5.32 -7.21
CA GLY A 87 6.98 -5.13 -6.03
C GLY A 87 6.26 -6.40 -5.57
N SER A 88 6.13 -7.44 -6.41
CA SER A 88 5.57 -8.73 -6.02
C SER A 88 6.36 -9.45 -4.92
N ILE A 89 7.64 -9.09 -4.72
CA ILE A 89 8.46 -9.57 -3.60
C ILE A 89 7.77 -9.27 -2.25
N GLN A 90 6.88 -8.28 -2.21
CA GLN A 90 6.10 -7.96 -1.04
C GLN A 90 5.14 -9.11 -0.66
N PHE A 91 4.57 -9.85 -1.61
CA PHE A 91 3.71 -10.97 -1.25
C PHE A 91 4.49 -12.10 -0.58
N VAL A 92 5.72 -12.36 -1.05
CA VAL A 92 6.59 -13.41 -0.48
C VAL A 92 7.14 -13.00 0.88
N SER A 93 7.72 -11.80 0.98
CA SER A 93 8.30 -11.31 2.24
C SER A 93 7.24 -11.09 3.33
N ASN A 94 6.01 -10.74 2.96
CA ASN A 94 4.91 -10.63 3.92
C ASN A 94 4.55 -11.98 4.55
N ILE A 95 4.58 -13.09 3.80
CA ILE A 95 4.41 -14.44 4.39
C ILE A 95 5.49 -14.72 5.43
N ALA A 96 6.75 -14.43 5.09
CA ALA A 96 7.89 -14.65 5.99
C ALA A 96 7.75 -13.81 7.27
N PHE A 97 7.43 -12.52 7.15
CA PHE A 97 7.27 -11.65 8.32
C PHE A 97 5.99 -11.92 9.11
N ALA A 98 4.90 -12.32 8.46
CA ALA A 98 3.69 -12.74 9.18
C ALA A 98 3.96 -13.97 10.06
N TYR A 99 4.80 -14.89 9.59
CA TYR A 99 5.24 -16.03 10.39
C TYR A 99 6.22 -15.60 11.49
N VAL A 100 7.29 -14.87 11.16
CA VAL A 100 8.38 -14.56 12.11
C VAL A 100 8.02 -13.45 13.10
N VAL A 101 7.45 -12.34 12.62
CA VAL A 101 7.17 -11.14 13.44
C VAL A 101 5.88 -11.30 14.22
N LEU A 102 4.82 -11.81 13.57
CA LEU A 102 3.51 -11.96 14.20
C LEU A 102 3.29 -13.33 14.85
N ASN A 103 4.16 -14.32 14.62
CA ASN A 103 3.98 -15.71 15.07
C ASN A 103 2.62 -16.29 14.65
N LYS A 104 2.13 -15.94 13.46
CA LYS A 104 0.85 -16.46 12.91
C LYS A 104 1.11 -17.62 11.96
N THR A 105 0.29 -18.66 12.06
CA THR A 105 0.33 -19.78 11.13
C THR A 105 -0.22 -19.35 9.77
N ILE A 106 0.48 -19.71 8.70
CA ILE A 106 0.12 -19.34 7.33
C ILE A 106 -0.74 -20.46 6.74
N SER A 107 -1.94 -20.12 6.30
CA SER A 107 -2.83 -21.08 5.64
C SER A 107 -2.25 -21.50 4.28
N VAL A 108 -2.41 -22.77 3.92
CA VAL A 108 -2.03 -23.32 2.60
C VAL A 108 -2.66 -22.50 1.46
N LYS A 109 -3.88 -21.98 1.64
CA LYS A 109 -4.55 -21.10 0.67
C LYS A 109 -3.73 -19.85 0.36
N VAL A 110 -3.11 -19.24 1.38
CA VAL A 110 -2.27 -18.04 1.21
C VAL A 110 -0.99 -18.41 0.46
N MET A 111 -0.36 -19.54 0.78
CA MET A 111 0.83 -19.99 0.07
C MET A 111 0.56 -20.23 -1.41
N VAL A 112 -0.52 -20.95 -1.73
CA VAL A 112 -0.93 -21.22 -3.12
C VAL A 112 -1.21 -19.91 -3.87
N ALA A 113 -1.97 -18.99 -3.27
CA ALA A 113 -2.25 -17.69 -3.87
C ALA A 113 -0.96 -16.90 -4.15
N THR A 114 -0.01 -16.87 -3.21
CA THR A 114 1.27 -16.20 -3.41
C THR A 114 2.10 -16.87 -4.50
N THR A 115 2.08 -18.19 -4.63
CA THR A 115 2.75 -18.89 -5.76
C THR A 115 2.17 -18.44 -7.10
N PHE A 116 0.85 -18.36 -7.23
CA PHE A 116 0.21 -17.84 -8.45
C PHE A 116 0.60 -16.38 -8.75
N ILE A 117 0.65 -15.52 -7.72
CA ILE A 117 1.08 -14.13 -7.87
C ILE A 117 2.53 -14.05 -8.34
N VAL A 118 3.43 -14.80 -7.73
CA VAL A 118 4.86 -14.83 -8.12
C VAL A 118 4.98 -15.31 -9.57
N PHE A 119 4.27 -16.38 -9.93
CA PHE A 119 4.28 -16.90 -11.29
C PHE A 119 3.78 -15.85 -12.29
N GLY A 120 2.64 -15.20 -12.04
CA GLY A 120 2.14 -14.12 -12.89
C GLY A 120 3.12 -12.96 -13.06
N ASN A 121 3.87 -12.60 -12.01
CA ASN A 121 4.90 -11.56 -12.10
C ASN A 121 6.11 -12.01 -12.92
N VAL A 122 6.51 -13.29 -12.86
CA VAL A 122 7.55 -13.82 -13.76
C VAL A 122 7.13 -13.63 -15.22
N PHE A 123 5.88 -13.96 -15.59
CA PHE A 123 5.39 -13.67 -16.94
C PHE A 123 5.43 -12.17 -17.28
N LEU A 124 4.99 -11.32 -16.34
CA LEU A 124 4.97 -9.88 -16.56
C LEU A 124 6.38 -9.30 -16.76
N VAL A 125 7.38 -9.78 -16.02
CA VAL A 125 8.78 -9.37 -16.24
C VAL A 125 9.31 -9.96 -17.54
N SER A 126 9.12 -11.24 -17.82
CA SER A 126 9.68 -11.89 -19.00
C SER A 126 9.13 -11.35 -20.32
N PHE A 127 7.83 -11.03 -20.37
CA PHE A 127 7.15 -10.57 -21.59
C PHE A 127 6.75 -9.09 -21.56
N GLY A 128 7.01 -8.39 -20.45
CA GLY A 128 6.70 -6.97 -20.32
C GLY A 128 7.53 -6.10 -21.24
N ASN A 129 6.99 -4.93 -21.59
CA ASN A 129 7.77 -3.95 -22.33
C ASN A 129 8.84 -3.33 -21.42
N HIS A 130 10.11 -3.52 -21.79
CA HIS A 130 11.28 -3.02 -21.05
C HIS A 130 11.71 -1.62 -21.51
N GLN A 131 11.07 -1.07 -22.54
CA GLN A 131 11.42 0.25 -23.04
C GLN A 131 10.93 1.34 -22.08
N SER A 132 11.87 2.15 -21.58
CA SER A 132 11.60 3.42 -20.93
C SER A 132 11.97 4.55 -21.89
N PRO A 133 11.08 4.92 -22.83
CA PRO A 133 11.32 6.09 -23.66
C PRO A 133 11.44 7.32 -22.76
N VAL A 134 12.54 8.05 -22.88
CA VAL A 134 12.74 9.35 -22.26
C VAL A 134 12.00 10.36 -23.13
N TYR A 135 10.94 10.95 -22.59
CA TYR A 135 10.12 11.93 -23.30
C TYR A 135 10.65 13.33 -23.02
N THR A 136 10.71 14.19 -24.04
CA THR A 136 11.02 15.62 -23.84
C THR A 136 9.81 16.36 -23.25
N PRO A 137 10.01 17.53 -22.60
CA PRO A 137 8.91 18.30 -22.02
C PRO A 137 7.77 18.61 -23.00
N GLU A 138 8.10 18.88 -24.26
CA GLU A 138 7.14 19.18 -25.32
C GLU A 138 6.29 17.95 -25.68
N GLN A 139 6.91 16.77 -25.70
CA GLN A 139 6.21 15.50 -25.92
C GLN A 139 5.30 15.15 -24.74
N LEU A 140 5.73 15.47 -23.51
CA LEU A 140 4.91 15.31 -22.31
C LEU A 140 3.66 16.19 -22.39
N ILE A 141 3.80 17.47 -22.72
CA ILE A 141 2.68 18.41 -22.86
C ILE A 141 1.69 17.92 -23.92
N ALA A 142 2.18 17.46 -25.07
CA ALA A 142 1.32 16.88 -26.11
C ALA A 142 0.56 15.63 -25.62
N LYS A 143 1.17 14.81 -24.78
CA LYS A 143 0.55 13.62 -24.19
C LYS A 143 -0.47 13.97 -23.10
N TYR A 144 -0.18 14.97 -22.28
CA TYR A 144 -1.10 15.52 -21.28
C TYR A 144 -2.31 16.22 -21.91
N SER A 145 -2.12 16.86 -23.06
CA SER A 145 -3.18 17.55 -23.81
C SER A 145 -4.06 16.59 -24.62
N ASN A 146 -3.69 15.31 -24.73
CA ASN A 146 -4.46 14.32 -25.45
C ASN A 146 -5.85 14.12 -24.82
N LEU A 147 -6.90 14.15 -25.64
CA LEU A 147 -8.29 14.00 -25.19
C LEU A 147 -8.51 12.72 -24.36
N VAL A 148 -7.86 11.60 -24.72
CA VAL A 148 -7.96 10.34 -23.99
C VAL A 148 -7.42 10.48 -22.57
N PHE A 149 -6.30 11.20 -22.40
CA PHE A 149 -5.72 11.44 -21.09
C PHE A 149 -6.58 12.38 -20.25
N VAL A 150 -7.15 13.43 -20.85
CA VAL A 150 -8.09 14.34 -20.17
C VAL A 150 -9.34 13.60 -19.70
N LEU A 151 -9.94 12.76 -20.55
CA LEU A 151 -11.09 11.94 -20.19
C LEU A 151 -10.76 10.96 -19.05
N TYR A 152 -9.57 10.35 -19.10
CA TYR A 152 -9.07 9.53 -18.01
C TYR A 152 -8.98 10.32 -16.69
N CYS A 153 -8.36 11.51 -16.69
CA CYS A 153 -8.29 12.37 -15.50
C CYS A 153 -9.68 12.75 -14.97
N MET A 154 -10.61 13.13 -15.84
CA MET A 154 -11.99 13.46 -15.45
C MET A 154 -12.70 12.25 -14.82
N SER A 155 -12.53 11.06 -15.40
CA SER A 155 -13.08 9.82 -14.85
C SER A 155 -12.49 9.51 -13.47
N LEU A 156 -11.18 9.75 -13.29
CA LEU A 156 -10.49 9.52 -12.03
C LEU A 156 -10.96 10.48 -10.94
N VAL A 157 -11.11 11.78 -11.26
CA VAL A 157 -11.68 12.78 -10.35
C VAL A 157 -13.11 12.41 -9.97
N PHE A 158 -13.92 11.96 -10.93
CA PHE A 158 -15.29 11.51 -10.67
C PHE A 158 -15.33 10.30 -9.73
N VAL A 159 -14.51 9.28 -9.97
CA VAL A 159 -14.41 8.09 -9.11
C VAL A 159 -13.96 8.46 -7.69
N VAL A 160 -12.98 9.37 -7.56
CA VAL A 160 -12.52 9.87 -6.26
C VAL A 160 -13.62 10.64 -5.55
N ALA A 161 -14.32 11.54 -6.24
CA ALA A 161 -15.42 12.33 -5.66
C ALA A 161 -16.57 11.43 -5.20
N LEU A 162 -16.96 10.46 -6.03
CA LEU A 162 -17.99 9.48 -5.69
C LEU A 162 -17.58 8.63 -4.49
N SER A 163 -16.36 8.10 -4.48
CA SER A 163 -15.85 7.27 -3.38
C SER A 163 -15.75 8.07 -2.08
N GLN A 164 -15.34 9.34 -2.15
CA GLN A 164 -15.28 10.24 -1.00
C GLN A 164 -16.67 10.60 -0.47
N TYR A 165 -17.64 10.79 -1.37
CA TYR A 165 -19.04 10.98 -1.00
C TYR A 165 -19.58 9.74 -0.27
N LEU A 166 -19.40 8.54 -0.85
CA LEU A 166 -19.80 7.27 -0.24
C LEU A 166 -19.14 7.07 1.12
N TYR A 167 -17.87 7.42 1.26
CA TYR A 167 -17.14 7.34 2.52
C TYR A 167 -17.78 8.26 3.60
N ARG A 168 -18.02 9.53 3.27
CA ARG A 168 -18.67 10.48 4.20
C ARG A 168 -20.09 10.07 4.58
N SER A 169 -20.91 9.69 3.59
CA SER A 169 -22.27 9.22 3.84
C SER A 169 -22.28 7.95 4.68
N GLY A 170 -21.34 7.03 4.43
CA GLY A 170 -21.18 5.81 5.21
C GLY A 170 -20.81 6.07 6.67
N GLU A 171 -19.93 7.04 6.94
CA GLU A 171 -19.59 7.45 8.31
C GLU A 171 -20.82 7.99 9.06
N THR A 172 -21.60 8.88 8.43
CA THR A 172 -22.82 9.45 9.05
C THR A 172 -23.90 8.40 9.31
N ILE A 173 -24.10 7.46 8.37
CA ILE A 173 -25.10 6.40 8.55
C ILE A 173 -24.68 5.43 9.67
N LEU A 174 -23.38 5.14 9.78
CA LEU A 174 -22.85 4.24 10.81
C LEU A 174 -22.87 4.88 12.20
N SER A 175 -22.75 6.22 12.31
CA SER A 175 -22.91 6.92 13.59
C SER A 175 -24.36 6.88 14.09
N ASP A 176 -25.34 6.90 13.17
CA ASP A 176 -26.76 7.05 13.52
C ASP A 176 -27.50 5.70 13.66
N ASN A 177 -27.13 4.67 12.89
CA ASN A 177 -27.87 3.40 12.80
C ASN A 177 -27.01 2.17 13.16
N ALA A 178 -26.60 2.08 14.42
CA ALA A 178 -25.57 1.14 14.90
C ALA A 178 -25.93 -0.37 14.86
N LYS A 179 -27.16 -0.80 14.54
CA LYS A 179 -27.59 -2.20 14.80
C LYS A 179 -28.01 -3.08 13.63
N ASP A 180 -28.50 -2.59 12.48
CA ASP A 180 -29.03 -3.50 11.43
C ASP A 180 -28.49 -3.29 10.00
N THR A 181 -28.12 -2.06 9.60
CA THR A 181 -27.58 -1.78 8.24
C THR A 181 -26.04 -1.89 8.16
N SER A 182 -25.38 -2.34 9.24
CA SER A 182 -23.94 -2.11 9.46
C SER A 182 -22.99 -2.96 8.61
N THR A 183 -23.41 -4.14 8.12
CA THR A 183 -22.46 -5.08 7.49
C THR A 183 -21.95 -4.59 6.13
N HIS A 184 -22.83 -4.08 5.26
CA HIS A 184 -22.42 -3.58 3.95
C HIS A 184 -21.52 -2.34 4.07
N TRP A 185 -21.87 -1.40 4.94
CA TRP A 185 -21.09 -0.19 5.17
C TRP A 185 -19.73 -0.47 5.81
N ARG A 186 -19.63 -1.49 6.68
CA ARG A 186 -18.36 -1.96 7.27
C ARG A 186 -17.36 -2.46 6.24
N THR A 187 -17.80 -3.02 5.11
CA THR A 187 -16.91 -3.41 4.00
C THR A 187 -16.70 -2.27 3.01
N LEU A 188 -17.73 -1.47 2.74
CA LEU A 188 -17.67 -0.39 1.75
C LEU A 188 -16.77 0.77 2.20
N LEU A 189 -16.76 1.11 3.49
CA LEU A 189 -15.92 2.18 4.05
C LEU A 189 -14.42 2.00 3.80
N PRO A 190 -13.78 0.88 4.22
CA PRO A 190 -12.35 0.68 3.96
C PRO A 190 -12.04 0.56 2.47
N PHE A 191 -12.98 0.05 1.67
CA PHE A 191 -12.84 -0.03 0.22
C PHE A 191 -12.83 1.35 -0.44
N SER A 192 -13.80 2.22 -0.11
CA SER A 192 -13.86 3.60 -0.60
C SER A 192 -12.62 4.39 -0.20
N TYR A 193 -12.15 4.23 1.04
CA TYR A 193 -10.92 4.86 1.50
C TYR A 193 -9.70 4.38 0.69
N ALA A 194 -9.60 3.07 0.43
CA ALA A 194 -8.52 2.50 -0.38
C ALA A 194 -8.54 3.02 -1.83
N ILE A 195 -9.72 3.18 -2.43
CA ILE A 195 -9.85 3.77 -3.79
C ILE A 195 -9.32 5.20 -3.80
N VAL A 196 -9.77 6.04 -2.88
CA VAL A 196 -9.35 7.45 -2.81
C VAL A 196 -7.85 7.56 -2.58
N SER A 197 -7.32 6.81 -1.59
CA SER A 197 -5.89 6.79 -1.29
C SER A 197 -5.06 6.29 -2.47
N GLY A 198 -5.49 5.21 -3.12
CA GLY A 198 -4.79 4.63 -4.27
C GLY A 198 -4.80 5.54 -5.50
N ALA A 199 -5.92 6.20 -5.79
CA ALA A 199 -6.05 7.13 -6.91
C ALA A 199 -5.15 8.35 -6.72
N ILE A 200 -5.16 8.97 -5.54
CA ILE A 200 -4.30 10.11 -5.21
C ILE A 200 -2.82 9.68 -5.21
N GLY A 201 -2.51 8.51 -4.63
CA GLY A 201 -1.16 7.95 -4.60
C GLY A 201 -0.60 7.68 -6.00
N SER A 202 -1.43 7.23 -6.94
CA SER A 202 -1.01 6.95 -8.32
C SER A 202 -0.51 8.20 -9.06
N CYS A 203 -1.10 9.37 -8.79
CA CYS A 203 -0.64 10.64 -9.35
C CYS A 203 0.80 10.98 -8.89
N SER A 204 1.18 10.62 -7.66
CA SER A 204 2.55 10.86 -7.17
C SER A 204 3.60 10.14 -8.02
N VAL A 205 3.30 8.91 -8.47
CA VAL A 205 4.21 8.12 -9.32
C VAL A 205 4.29 8.71 -10.72
N LEU A 206 3.16 9.16 -11.28
CA LEU A 206 3.12 9.83 -12.59
C LEU A 206 3.99 11.10 -12.59
N PHE A 207 3.86 11.93 -11.55
CA PHE A 207 4.64 13.16 -11.43
C PHE A 207 6.12 12.88 -11.16
N ALA A 208 6.44 11.87 -10.34
CA ALA A 208 7.83 11.46 -10.10
C ALA A 208 8.53 11.01 -11.39
N LYS A 209 7.80 10.36 -12.30
CA LYS A 209 8.30 9.96 -13.62
C LYS A 209 8.34 11.09 -14.65
N SER A 210 7.65 12.19 -14.39
CA SER A 210 7.61 13.36 -15.27
C SER A 210 8.71 14.37 -14.97
N LEU A 211 9.40 14.21 -13.83
CA LEU A 211 10.56 15.01 -13.39
C LEU A 211 11.84 14.44 -13.99
#